data_AF-A0A938VQP9-F1
#
_entry.id   AF-A0A938VQP9-F1
#
_cell.length_a   1.000
_cell.length_b   1.000
_cell.length_c   1.000
_cell.angle_alpha   90.00
_cell.angle_beta   90.00
_cell.angle_gamma   90.00
#
_symmetry.space_group_name_H-M   'P 1'
#
loop_
_entity.id
_entity.type
_entity.pdbx_description
1 polymer ?
#
loop_
_entity_poly.entity_id
_entity_poly.type
_entity_poly.pdbx_seq_one_letter_code
_entity_poly.pdbx_strand_id
1 'polypeptide(L)'
;TAGWLAAQYPQVRVHRLQHNHGFAAANNVGFQLARAPLIATLNNDAIPAPDWLAQLVAAAHAHPEAGMFASRMVYLHDPDTIDAAGILTDAAGIAWNRRAGERATPEPDREVFGACAGAALYRKAMLAQLGGFDPTFFAYLEDVDLAWRAQWAGWRAWYVDGARARHAHSSTAVEESPFKTFHLGRNKVWTIVKNYPWPALVRYGPLILAYDLASLPFTVLRQRSLAALQGRLAALRELPRVARARRAARAQRRVRWDDIRTRLAPIAPPWGVWARQRALRATLKRRPAA
;
A
#
# COMPACT_ATOMS: atom_id res chain seq x y z
N THR A 1 24.99 -4.43 0.83
CA THR A 1 24.74 -5.56 -0.10
C THR A 1 24.44 -6.82 0.69
N ALA A 2 23.95 -7.91 0.05
CA ALA A 2 23.70 -9.18 0.73
C ALA A 2 24.95 -9.75 1.44
N GLY A 3 26.12 -9.67 0.79
CA GLY A 3 27.39 -10.11 1.38
C GLY A 3 27.80 -9.29 2.61
N TRP A 4 27.61 -7.96 2.57
CA TRP A 4 27.86 -7.10 3.72
C TRP A 4 26.94 -7.43 4.90
N LEU A 5 25.64 -7.71 4.67
CA LEU A 5 24.71 -8.11 5.73
C LEU A 5 25.11 -9.42 6.40
N ALA A 6 25.46 -10.43 5.61
CA ALA A 6 25.89 -11.73 6.14
C ALA A 6 27.17 -11.63 6.98
N ALA A 7 28.09 -10.72 6.60
CA ALA A 7 29.35 -10.52 7.32
C ALA A 7 29.18 -9.71 8.62
N GLN A 8 28.37 -8.64 8.60
CA GLN A 8 28.24 -7.72 9.74
C GLN A 8 27.12 -8.11 10.72
N TYR A 9 26.13 -8.86 10.25
CA TYR A 9 24.96 -9.26 11.03
C TYR A 9 24.67 -10.75 10.79
N PRO A 10 25.50 -11.67 11.32
CA PRO A 10 25.35 -13.11 11.11
C PRO A 10 24.01 -13.68 11.62
N GLN A 11 23.34 -12.95 12.54
CA GLN A 11 21.99 -13.25 13.01
C GLN A 11 20.90 -12.98 11.95
N VAL A 12 21.19 -12.17 10.93
CA VAL A 12 20.26 -11.84 9.84
C VAL A 12 20.35 -12.92 8.77
N ARG A 13 19.23 -13.60 8.51
CA ARG A 13 19.13 -14.57 7.43
C ARG A 13 18.79 -13.86 6.12
N VAL A 14 19.68 -13.95 5.15
CA VAL A 14 19.46 -13.38 3.80
C VAL A 14 18.98 -14.47 2.86
N HIS A 15 17.79 -14.29 2.29
CA HIS A 15 17.26 -15.18 1.25
C HIS A 15 17.29 -14.46 -0.11
N ARG A 16 18.20 -14.89 -1.00
CA ARG A 16 18.40 -14.27 -2.32
C ARG A 16 17.55 -14.97 -3.37
N LEU A 17 16.66 -14.21 -4.00
CA LEU A 17 15.90 -14.68 -5.16
C LEU A 17 16.75 -14.57 -6.44
N GLN A 18 16.61 -15.55 -7.33
CA GLN A 18 17.35 -15.59 -8.60
C GLN A 18 16.92 -14.49 -9.57
N HIS A 19 15.64 -14.11 -9.53
CA HIS A 19 15.05 -13.08 -10.38
C HIS A 19 14.35 -12.01 -9.53
N ASN A 20 14.16 -10.82 -10.10
CA ASN A 20 13.33 -9.81 -9.47
C ASN A 20 11.85 -10.18 -9.67
N HIS A 21 11.22 -10.69 -8.62
CA HIS A 21 9.80 -11.02 -8.61
C HIS A 21 8.90 -9.88 -8.10
N GLY A 22 9.47 -8.71 -7.85
CA GLY A 22 8.77 -7.56 -7.29
C GLY A 22 8.56 -7.65 -5.78
N PHE A 23 8.05 -6.56 -5.22
CA PHE A 23 7.77 -6.40 -3.79
C PHE A 23 6.82 -7.46 -3.26
N ALA A 24 5.70 -7.70 -3.94
CA ALA A 24 4.64 -8.59 -3.46
C ALA A 24 5.13 -10.03 -3.28
N ALA A 25 5.77 -10.59 -4.32
CA ALA A 25 6.27 -11.96 -4.27
C ALA A 25 7.46 -12.11 -3.32
N ALA A 26 8.39 -11.12 -3.30
CA ALA A 26 9.55 -11.18 -2.42
C ALA A 26 9.16 -11.17 -0.93
N ASN A 27 8.20 -10.32 -0.53
CA ASN A 27 7.70 -10.32 0.84
C ASN A 27 6.99 -11.62 1.20
N ASN A 28 6.22 -12.21 0.29
CA ASN A 28 5.56 -13.49 0.53
C ASN A 28 6.55 -14.63 0.82
N VAL A 29 7.72 -14.65 0.16
CA VAL A 29 8.78 -15.62 0.49
C VAL A 29 9.25 -15.43 1.94
N GLY A 30 9.49 -14.18 2.35
CA GLY A 30 9.81 -13.87 3.75
C GLY A 30 8.71 -14.32 4.71
N PHE A 31 7.45 -14.14 4.34
CA PHE A 31 6.30 -14.52 5.16
C PHE A 31 6.17 -16.02 5.36
N GLN A 32 6.47 -16.81 4.32
CA GLN A 32 6.49 -18.27 4.39
C GLN A 32 7.62 -18.79 5.28
N LEU A 33 8.77 -18.13 5.25
CA LEU A 33 9.93 -18.49 6.07
C LEU A 33 9.80 -18.04 7.54
N ALA A 34 9.03 -16.97 7.80
CA ALA A 34 8.84 -16.42 9.13
C ALA A 34 8.16 -17.43 10.06
N ARG A 35 8.62 -17.53 11.32
CA ARG A 35 8.05 -18.45 12.33
C ARG A 35 7.15 -17.75 13.34
N ALA A 36 7.32 -16.44 13.53
CA ALA A 36 6.57 -15.65 14.50
C ALA A 36 5.09 -15.51 14.11
N PRO A 37 4.18 -15.34 15.08
CA PRO A 37 2.74 -15.10 14.82
C PRO A 37 2.47 -13.70 14.25
N LEU A 38 3.41 -12.78 14.40
CA LEU A 38 3.37 -11.42 13.88
C LEU A 38 4.56 -11.25 12.92
N ILE A 39 4.32 -10.62 11.77
CA ILE A 39 5.31 -10.44 10.71
C ILE A 39 5.38 -8.96 10.38
N ALA A 40 6.56 -8.37 10.52
CA ALA A 40 6.80 -6.98 10.15
C ALA A 40 7.37 -6.89 8.73
N THR A 41 6.89 -5.92 7.96
CA THR A 41 7.55 -5.47 6.73
C THR A 41 8.24 -4.14 7.02
N LEU A 42 9.45 -4.00 6.49
CA LEU A 42 10.24 -2.78 6.59
C LEU A 42 11.01 -2.62 5.29
N ASN A 43 10.77 -1.52 4.58
CA ASN A 43 11.50 -1.21 3.36
C ASN A 43 12.98 -0.96 3.68
N ASN A 44 13.84 -1.27 2.71
CA ASN A 44 15.27 -1.02 2.77
C ASN A 44 15.64 0.47 2.81
N ASP A 45 14.70 1.37 2.52
CA ASP A 45 14.84 2.82 2.61
C ASP A 45 14.00 3.44 3.74
N ALA A 46 13.60 2.61 4.72
CA ALA A 46 12.97 3.03 5.96
C ALA A 46 13.89 2.79 7.18
N ILE A 47 13.90 3.75 8.10
CA ILE A 47 14.66 3.73 9.35
C ILE A 47 13.65 3.75 10.51
N PRO A 48 13.38 2.60 11.15
CA PRO A 48 12.46 2.52 12.28
C PRO A 48 13.07 3.19 13.52
N ALA A 49 12.21 3.74 14.39
CA ALA A 49 12.62 4.14 15.73
C ALA A 49 12.99 2.90 16.58
N PRO A 50 13.81 3.04 17.64
CA PRO A 50 14.24 1.89 18.45
C PRO A 50 13.09 1.07 19.05
N ASP A 51 11.98 1.73 19.42
CA ASP A 51 10.79 1.11 19.99
C ASP A 51 9.70 0.76 18.95
N TRP A 52 9.93 1.05 17.66
CA TRP A 52 8.96 0.90 16.58
C TRP A 52 8.24 -0.46 16.58
N LEU A 53 9.01 -1.56 16.64
CA LEU A 53 8.44 -2.90 16.62
C LEU A 53 7.69 -3.21 17.92
N ALA A 54 8.20 -2.75 19.07
CA ALA A 54 7.55 -2.96 20.36
C ALA A 54 6.17 -2.27 20.40
N GLN A 55 6.05 -1.07 19.85
CA GLN A 55 4.78 -0.33 19.74
C GLN A 55 3.77 -1.09 18.87
N LEU A 56 4.18 -1.58 17.70
CA LEU A 56 3.31 -2.38 16.82
C LEU A 56 2.88 -3.69 17.47
N VAL A 57 3.79 -4.36 18.19
CA VAL A 57 3.49 -5.61 18.91
C VAL A 57 2.52 -5.33 20.07
N ALA A 58 2.71 -4.25 20.83
CA ALA A 58 1.78 -3.86 21.89
C ALA A 58 0.36 -3.62 21.33
N ALA A 59 0.25 -2.85 20.24
CA ALA A 59 -1.03 -2.65 19.55
C ALA A 59 -1.66 -3.98 19.06
N ALA A 60 -0.83 -4.92 18.59
CA ALA A 60 -1.32 -6.23 18.16
C ALA A 60 -1.87 -7.13 19.27
N HIS A 61 -1.41 -6.92 20.50
CA HIS A 61 -1.99 -7.54 21.70
C HIS A 61 -3.29 -6.84 22.13
N ALA A 62 -3.32 -5.50 22.08
CA ALA A 62 -4.50 -4.71 22.44
C ALA A 62 -5.68 -4.90 21.46
N HIS A 63 -5.39 -5.20 20.20
CA HIS A 63 -6.38 -5.35 19.13
C HIS A 63 -6.29 -6.73 18.46
N PRO A 64 -6.76 -7.82 19.13
CA PRO A 64 -6.66 -9.18 18.62
C PRO A 64 -7.46 -9.41 17.32
N GLU A 65 -8.50 -8.61 17.08
CA GLU A 65 -9.33 -8.64 15.86
C GLU A 65 -8.64 -8.02 14.64
N ALA A 66 -7.58 -7.25 14.85
CA ALA A 66 -6.85 -6.58 13.80
C ALA A 66 -5.79 -7.48 13.18
N GLY A 67 -5.71 -7.43 11.85
CA GLY A 67 -4.74 -8.20 11.05
C GLY A 67 -3.58 -7.36 10.53
N MET A 68 -3.69 -6.03 10.59
CA MET A 68 -2.74 -5.07 10.05
C MET A 68 -2.53 -3.92 11.03
N PHE A 69 -1.29 -3.48 11.20
CA PHE A 69 -0.91 -2.35 12.03
C PHE A 69 -0.01 -1.42 11.22
N ALA A 70 -0.50 -0.21 10.96
CA ALA A 70 0.16 0.82 10.19
C ALA A 70 1.03 1.68 11.11
N SER A 71 2.29 1.85 10.72
CA SER A 71 3.21 2.76 11.40
C SER A 71 2.89 4.22 11.08
N ARG A 72 3.37 5.11 11.94
CA ARG A 72 3.61 6.51 11.61
C ARG A 72 4.89 6.65 10.81
N MET A 73 4.74 6.76 9.49
CA MET A 73 5.84 7.02 8.58
C MET A 73 5.97 8.52 8.31
N VAL A 74 7.17 9.06 8.49
CA VAL A 74 7.53 10.45 8.15
C VAL A 74 8.60 10.46 7.08
N TYR A 75 8.74 11.55 6.34
CA TYR A 75 9.80 11.65 5.34
C TYR A 75 11.19 11.68 6.00
N LEU A 76 12.14 10.95 5.42
CA LEU A 76 13.50 10.82 5.97
C LEU A 76 14.21 12.17 6.12
N HIS A 77 14.04 13.05 5.14
CA HIS A 77 14.67 14.38 5.08
C HIS A 77 13.75 15.52 5.55
N ASP A 78 12.52 15.20 5.97
CA ASP A 78 11.54 16.14 6.51
C ASP A 78 10.68 15.39 7.55
N PRO A 79 11.25 15.05 8.73
CA PRO A 79 10.59 14.21 9.73
C PRO A 79 9.37 14.89 10.39
N ASP A 80 9.21 16.20 10.18
CA ASP A 80 8.03 16.96 10.59
C ASP A 80 6.85 16.79 9.62
N THR A 81 7.03 16.05 8.52
CA THR A 81 6.00 15.81 7.51
C THR A 81 5.66 14.31 7.42
N ILE A 82 4.38 13.97 7.53
CA ILE A 82 3.90 12.59 7.41
C ILE A 82 4.04 12.11 5.96
N ASP A 83 4.62 10.93 5.78
CA ASP A 83 4.59 10.18 4.52
C ASP A 83 3.39 9.22 4.47
N ALA A 84 3.16 8.47 5.55
CA ALA A 84 1.99 7.61 5.70
C ALA A 84 1.58 7.42 7.15
N ALA A 85 0.27 7.56 7.42
CA ALA A 85 -0.34 7.25 8.71
C ALA A 85 -1.50 6.25 8.55
N GLY A 86 -1.26 5.22 7.72
CA GLY A 86 -2.26 4.28 7.22
C GLY A 86 -2.70 4.54 5.78
N ILE A 87 -3.52 3.64 5.23
CA ILE A 87 -4.10 3.73 3.90
C ILE A 87 -5.55 4.19 4.02
N LEU A 88 -5.96 5.10 3.13
CA LEU A 88 -7.36 5.41 2.84
C LEU A 88 -7.69 5.04 1.41
N THR A 89 -8.94 4.69 1.17
CA THR A 89 -9.48 4.56 -0.19
C THR A 89 -10.93 5.02 -0.22
N ASP A 90 -11.35 5.61 -1.34
CA ASP A 90 -12.72 6.02 -1.56
C ASP A 90 -13.47 5.07 -2.51
N ALA A 91 -14.76 5.32 -2.69
CA ALA A 91 -15.62 4.55 -3.58
C ALA A 91 -15.35 4.78 -5.09
N ALA A 92 -14.53 5.77 -5.44
CA ALA A 92 -14.06 6.00 -6.81
C ALA A 92 -12.74 5.24 -7.09
N GLY A 93 -12.33 4.36 -6.19
CA GLY A 93 -11.12 3.53 -6.34
C GLY A 93 -9.83 4.33 -6.26
N ILE A 94 -9.86 5.53 -5.68
CA ILE A 94 -8.66 6.29 -5.35
C ILE A 94 -8.15 5.78 -4.00
N ALA A 95 -6.87 5.45 -3.93
CA ALA A 95 -6.19 5.07 -2.70
C ALA A 95 -5.02 6.02 -2.44
N TRP A 96 -4.78 6.35 -1.18
CA TRP A 96 -3.70 7.25 -0.78
C TRP A 96 -3.28 6.98 0.66
N ASN A 97 -2.08 7.44 1.00
CA ASN A 97 -1.58 7.43 2.36
C ASN A 97 -2.29 8.52 3.18
N ARG A 98 -2.85 8.12 4.32
CA ARG A 98 -3.53 9.03 5.25
C ARG A 98 -2.51 10.06 5.77
N ARG A 99 -2.95 11.32 5.85
CA ARG A 99 -2.16 12.48 6.29
C ARG A 99 -0.88 12.76 5.51
N ALA A 100 -0.68 12.14 4.35
CA ALA A 100 0.51 12.38 3.54
C ALA A 100 0.66 13.87 3.18
N GLY A 101 1.81 14.44 3.52
CA GLY A 101 2.13 15.86 3.33
C GLY A 101 1.63 16.78 4.46
N GLU A 102 0.96 16.27 5.48
CA GLU A 102 0.58 17.04 6.67
C GLU A 102 1.71 17.08 7.70
N ARG A 103 1.65 18.06 8.62
CA ARG A 103 2.56 18.13 9.76
C ARG A 103 2.39 16.91 10.65
N ALA A 104 3.50 16.34 11.10
CA ALA A 104 3.58 15.18 11.96
C ALA A 104 3.26 15.56 13.41
N THR A 105 1.98 15.85 13.68
CA THR A 105 1.46 16.03 15.04
C THR A 105 0.96 14.69 15.58
N PRO A 106 1.20 14.38 16.87
CA PRO A 106 0.62 13.20 17.52
C PRO A 106 -0.90 13.17 17.35
N GLU A 107 -1.44 11.97 17.18
CA GLU A 107 -2.87 11.70 17.25
C GLU A 107 -3.12 10.34 17.93
N PRO A 108 -4.32 10.09 18.46
CA PRO A 108 -4.65 8.79 19.02
C PRO A 108 -4.56 7.67 18.00
N ASP A 109 -4.18 6.48 18.48
CA ASP A 109 -4.32 5.24 17.71
C ASP A 109 -5.77 5.07 17.26
N ARG A 110 -5.94 4.64 16.02
CA ARG A 110 -7.26 4.57 15.40
C ARG A 110 -7.30 3.58 14.27
N GLU A 111 -8.51 3.17 13.92
CA GLU A 111 -8.69 2.34 12.73
C GLU A 111 -8.46 3.11 11.43
N VAL A 112 -7.91 2.37 10.47
CA VAL A 112 -7.64 2.81 9.10
C VAL A 112 -8.10 1.73 8.11
N PHE A 113 -8.10 2.03 6.82
CA PHE A 113 -8.50 1.03 5.83
C PHE A 113 -7.42 -0.07 5.66
N GLY A 114 -6.15 0.31 5.76
CA GLY A 114 -5.03 -0.60 5.63
C GLY A 114 -3.72 0.00 6.14
N ALA A 115 -2.65 -0.79 6.04
CA ALA A 115 -1.31 -0.39 6.42
C ALA A 115 -0.39 -0.34 5.20
N CYS A 116 0.38 0.75 5.06
CA CYS A 116 1.41 0.85 4.03
C CYS A 116 2.51 -0.17 4.35
N ALA A 117 2.81 -1.06 3.40
CA ALA A 117 3.75 -2.15 3.63
C ALA A 117 5.22 -1.70 3.77
N GLY A 118 5.51 -0.40 3.58
CA GLY A 118 6.86 0.14 3.77
C GLY A 118 7.35 0.10 5.22
N ALA A 119 6.42 0.18 6.18
CA ALA A 119 6.67 -0.10 7.59
C ALA A 119 5.35 -0.50 8.25
N ALA A 120 5.12 -1.79 8.44
CA ALA A 120 3.87 -2.30 9.01
C ALA A 120 4.07 -3.63 9.74
N LEU A 121 3.11 -3.99 10.58
CA LEU A 121 3.01 -5.31 11.20
C LEU A 121 1.74 -6.02 10.73
N TYR A 122 1.84 -7.31 10.48
CA TYR A 122 0.76 -8.16 10.01
C TYR A 122 0.61 -9.38 10.92
N ARG A 123 -0.63 -9.80 11.15
CA ARG A 123 -0.91 -11.07 11.81
C ARG A 123 -0.67 -12.21 10.81
N LYS A 124 0.20 -13.17 11.14
CA LYS A 124 0.52 -14.30 10.25
C LYS A 124 -0.72 -15.11 9.88
N ALA A 125 -1.67 -15.27 10.80
CA ALA A 125 -2.95 -15.94 10.55
C ALA A 125 -3.77 -15.26 9.44
N MET A 126 -3.82 -13.92 9.42
CA MET A 126 -4.46 -13.16 8.35
C MET A 126 -3.73 -13.41 7.01
N LEU A 127 -2.40 -13.30 7.00
CA LEU A 127 -1.62 -13.52 5.78
C LEU A 127 -1.81 -14.95 5.24
N ALA A 128 -1.84 -15.96 6.12
CA ALA A 128 -2.10 -17.35 5.74
C ALA A 128 -3.51 -17.53 5.17
N GLN A 129 -4.54 -16.95 5.81
CA GLN A 129 -5.91 -16.99 5.32
C GLN A 129 -6.05 -16.35 3.93
N LEU A 130 -5.38 -15.23 3.70
CA LEU A 130 -5.54 -14.42 2.50
C LEU A 130 -4.56 -14.77 1.37
N GLY A 131 -3.56 -15.62 1.65
CA GLY A 131 -2.49 -15.97 0.71
C GLY A 131 -1.41 -14.89 0.54
N GLY A 132 -1.22 -14.01 1.54
CA GLY A 132 -0.24 -12.92 1.51
C GLY A 132 -0.59 -11.80 0.52
N PHE A 133 0.42 -11.09 0.03
CA PHE A 133 0.27 -10.13 -1.07
C PHE A 133 -0.05 -10.85 -2.38
N ASP A 134 -0.80 -10.24 -3.30
CA ASP A 134 -0.99 -10.86 -4.63
C ASP A 134 0.28 -10.64 -5.48
N PRO A 135 1.03 -11.70 -5.81
CA PRO A 135 2.30 -11.56 -6.54
C PRO A 135 2.09 -10.99 -7.95
N THR A 136 0.88 -11.03 -8.50
CA THR A 136 0.56 -10.44 -9.81
C THR A 136 0.79 -8.94 -9.83
N PHE A 137 0.60 -8.25 -8.69
CA PHE A 137 0.78 -6.80 -8.60
C PHE A 137 2.23 -6.37 -8.84
N PHE A 138 3.21 -7.24 -8.58
CA PHE A 138 4.64 -6.98 -8.63
C PHE A 138 5.06 -5.89 -7.61
N ALA A 139 4.67 -4.63 -7.84
CA ALA A 139 4.88 -3.49 -6.96
C ALA A 139 3.78 -2.43 -7.13
N TYR A 140 3.59 -1.60 -6.10
CA TYR A 140 2.52 -0.61 -5.91
C TYR A 140 1.09 -1.19 -5.84
N LEU A 141 0.31 -0.73 -4.85
CA LEU A 141 -1.08 -1.12 -4.59
C LEU A 141 -1.29 -2.59 -4.19
N GLU A 142 -0.24 -3.40 -4.05
CA GLU A 142 -0.34 -4.74 -3.45
C GLU A 142 -0.79 -4.70 -1.99
N ASP A 143 -0.39 -3.67 -1.26
CA ASP A 143 -0.79 -3.41 0.12
C ASP A 143 -2.24 -2.90 0.20
N VAL A 144 -2.67 -2.07 -0.77
CA VAL A 144 -4.06 -1.68 -0.93
C VAL A 144 -4.94 -2.88 -1.27
N ASP A 145 -4.52 -3.77 -2.18
CA ASP A 145 -5.25 -5.01 -2.48
C ASP A 145 -5.34 -5.94 -1.25
N LEU A 146 -4.23 -6.10 -0.52
CA LEU A 146 -4.23 -6.87 0.73
C LEU A 146 -5.19 -6.25 1.76
N ALA A 147 -5.19 -4.93 1.90
CA ALA A 147 -6.11 -4.22 2.78
C ALA A 147 -7.57 -4.48 2.40
N TRP A 148 -7.92 -4.37 1.11
CA TRP A 148 -9.26 -4.71 0.64
C TRP A 148 -9.66 -6.15 0.99
N ARG A 149 -8.79 -7.13 0.72
CA ARG A 149 -9.05 -8.54 1.02
C ARG A 149 -9.20 -8.79 2.53
N ALA A 150 -8.39 -8.12 3.35
CA ALA A 150 -8.47 -8.20 4.80
C ALA A 150 -9.78 -7.62 5.33
N GLN A 151 -10.17 -6.43 4.87
CA GLN A 151 -11.45 -5.80 5.21
C GLN A 151 -12.62 -6.71 4.83
N TRP A 152 -12.60 -7.28 3.63
CA TRP A 152 -13.59 -8.27 3.17
C TRP A 152 -13.67 -9.51 4.06
N ALA A 153 -12.53 -10.00 4.55
CA ALA A 153 -12.45 -11.15 5.44
C ALA A 153 -12.77 -10.82 6.91
N GLY A 154 -13.13 -9.57 7.22
CA GLY A 154 -13.50 -9.12 8.56
C GLY A 154 -12.33 -8.69 9.45
N TRP A 155 -11.10 -8.72 8.94
CA TRP A 155 -9.94 -8.21 9.68
C TRP A 155 -9.97 -6.68 9.75
N ARG A 156 -9.57 -6.14 10.91
CA ARG A 156 -9.40 -4.69 11.12
C ARG A 156 -7.96 -4.26 10.83
N ALA A 157 -7.78 -2.96 10.62
CA ALA A 157 -6.46 -2.33 10.48
C ALA A 157 -6.37 -1.16 11.46
N TRP A 158 -5.26 -1.06 12.18
CA TRP A 158 -5.02 0.01 13.15
C TRP A 158 -3.81 0.84 12.76
N TYR A 159 -3.91 2.16 12.90
CA TYR A 159 -2.78 3.07 12.90
C TYR A 159 -2.25 3.21 14.33
N VAL A 160 -0.93 3.15 14.47
CA VAL A 160 -0.20 3.21 15.74
C VAL A 160 0.74 4.40 15.71
N ASP A 161 0.40 5.49 16.42
CA ASP A 161 1.17 6.76 16.37
C ASP A 161 2.57 6.60 16.97
N GLY A 162 2.68 5.76 18.01
CA GLY A 162 3.94 5.44 18.67
C GLY A 162 4.92 4.69 17.77
N ALA A 163 4.43 3.92 16.79
CA ALA A 163 5.27 3.14 15.88
C ALA A 163 5.85 4.03 14.77
N ARG A 164 6.97 4.70 15.06
CA ARG A 164 7.57 5.69 14.14
C ARG A 164 8.62 5.09 13.22
N ALA A 165 8.57 5.48 11.94
CA ALA A 165 9.62 5.17 10.96
C ALA A 165 9.88 6.36 10.05
N ARG A 166 11.15 6.65 9.76
CA ARG A 166 11.57 7.64 8.76
C ARG A 166 11.72 6.93 7.41
N HIS A 167 11.16 7.45 6.34
CA HIS A 167 11.14 6.78 5.04
C HIS A 167 11.66 7.71 3.95
N ALA A 168 12.64 7.25 3.18
CA ALA A 168 13.18 8.04 2.08
C ALA A 168 12.09 8.31 1.03
N HIS A 169 11.17 7.36 0.83
CA HIS A 169 10.05 7.36 -0.13
C HIS A 169 10.50 7.26 -1.60
N SER A 170 10.12 6.20 -2.32
CA SER A 170 10.43 6.04 -3.75
C SER A 170 11.93 6.20 -4.08
N SER A 171 12.84 5.75 -3.20
CA SER A 171 14.29 5.78 -3.46
C SER A 171 14.71 4.76 -4.53
N THR A 172 14.08 3.58 -4.53
CA THR A 172 14.41 2.46 -5.43
C THR A 172 13.82 2.63 -6.84
N ALA A 173 12.68 3.29 -6.94
CA ALA A 173 12.03 3.61 -8.20
C ALA A 173 11.63 5.09 -8.13
N VAL A 174 12.45 5.93 -8.78
CA VAL A 174 12.33 7.39 -8.84
C VAL A 174 10.86 7.82 -8.89
N GLU A 175 10.49 8.80 -8.07
CA GLU A 175 9.13 9.37 -8.07
C GLU A 175 8.75 9.84 -9.48
N GLU A 176 7.52 9.60 -9.91
CA GLU A 176 7.06 9.87 -11.29
C GLU A 176 7.77 9.09 -12.40
N SER A 177 8.50 8.00 -12.10
CA SER A 177 9.09 7.14 -13.14
C SER A 177 8.03 6.46 -14.01
N PRO A 178 8.32 6.20 -15.31
CA PRO A 178 7.45 5.41 -16.19
C PRO A 178 7.08 4.04 -15.59
N PHE A 179 8.02 3.40 -14.89
CA PHE A 179 7.79 2.15 -14.17
C PHE A 179 6.68 2.30 -13.11
N LYS A 180 6.78 3.30 -12.22
CA LYS A 180 5.77 3.57 -11.19
C LYS A 180 4.43 3.94 -11.81
N THR A 181 4.42 4.81 -12.82
CA THR A 181 3.20 5.23 -13.52
C THR A 181 2.50 4.06 -14.23
N PHE A 182 3.25 3.17 -14.89
CA PHE A 182 2.73 1.97 -15.53
C PHE A 182 2.05 1.07 -14.49
N HIS A 183 2.75 0.73 -13.40
CA HIS A 183 2.23 -0.16 -12.37
C HIS A 183 1.04 0.44 -11.62
N LEU A 184 1.06 1.73 -11.26
CA LEU A 184 -0.09 2.39 -10.62
C LEU A 184 -1.33 2.38 -11.52
N GLY A 185 -1.17 2.71 -12.81
CA GLY A 185 -2.28 2.68 -13.77
C GLY A 185 -2.85 1.27 -13.96
N ARG A 186 -1.97 0.28 -14.10
CA ARG A 186 -2.36 -1.13 -14.25
C ARG A 186 -3.05 -1.67 -12.98
N ASN A 187 -2.38 -1.52 -11.85
CA ASN A 187 -2.78 -2.14 -10.60
C ASN A 187 -4.02 -1.47 -10.02
N LYS A 188 -4.29 -0.18 -10.29
CA LYS A 188 -5.56 0.48 -9.91
C LYS A 188 -6.76 -0.24 -10.53
N VAL A 189 -6.71 -0.52 -11.83
CA VAL A 189 -7.77 -1.25 -12.54
C VAL A 189 -7.96 -2.64 -11.91
N TRP A 190 -6.85 -3.34 -11.62
CA TRP A 190 -6.91 -4.65 -10.98
C TRP A 190 -7.49 -4.60 -9.57
N THR A 191 -7.11 -3.65 -8.72
CA THR A 191 -7.66 -3.49 -7.37
C THR A 191 -9.18 -3.30 -7.43
N ILE A 192 -9.68 -2.46 -8.34
CA ILE A 192 -11.11 -2.22 -8.53
C ILE A 192 -11.81 -3.50 -8.99
N VAL A 193 -11.34 -4.10 -10.10
CA VAL A 193 -11.94 -5.31 -10.68
C VAL A 193 -11.91 -6.47 -9.70
N LYS A 194 -10.86 -6.60 -8.89
CA LYS A 194 -10.72 -7.69 -7.92
C LYS A 194 -11.60 -7.49 -6.69
N ASN A 195 -11.74 -6.27 -6.19
CA ASN A 195 -12.31 -6.04 -4.86
C ASN A 195 -13.74 -5.49 -4.85
N TYR A 196 -14.18 -4.75 -5.87
CA TYR A 196 -15.50 -4.10 -5.85
C TYR A 196 -16.63 -5.07 -6.20
N PRO A 197 -17.73 -5.17 -5.43
CA PRO A 197 -18.87 -5.99 -5.82
C PRO A 197 -19.55 -5.42 -7.08
N TRP A 198 -20.27 -6.26 -7.83
CA TRP A 198 -20.89 -5.84 -9.10
C TRP A 198 -21.82 -4.61 -8.96
N PRO A 199 -22.70 -4.52 -7.95
CA PRO A 199 -23.52 -3.31 -7.77
C PRO A 199 -22.70 -2.03 -7.55
N ALA A 200 -21.55 -2.13 -6.87
CA ALA A 200 -20.65 -0.98 -6.70
C ALA A 200 -19.96 -0.61 -8.01
N LEU A 201 -19.58 -1.58 -8.84
CA LEU A 201 -19.01 -1.32 -10.16
C LEU A 201 -20.01 -0.62 -11.08
N VAL A 202 -21.29 -1.02 -11.06
CA VAL A 202 -22.33 -0.33 -11.84
C VAL A 202 -22.53 1.10 -11.33
N ARG A 203 -22.62 1.29 -10.00
CA ARG A 203 -22.85 2.60 -9.39
C ARG A 203 -21.69 3.57 -9.58
N TYR A 204 -20.46 3.14 -9.31
CA TYR A 204 -19.28 4.00 -9.31
C TYR A 204 -18.48 3.93 -10.60
N GLY A 205 -18.77 2.96 -11.48
CA GLY A 205 -18.05 2.73 -12.75
C GLY A 205 -17.89 3.98 -13.62
N PRO A 206 -18.95 4.76 -13.90
CA PRO A 206 -18.84 5.99 -14.68
C PRO A 206 -17.88 7.01 -14.05
N LEU A 207 -17.94 7.16 -12.72
CA LEU A 207 -17.07 8.08 -11.98
C LEU A 207 -15.61 7.59 -11.96
N ILE A 208 -15.40 6.30 -11.69
CA ILE A 208 -14.09 5.65 -11.74
C ILE A 208 -13.46 5.89 -13.11
N LEU A 209 -14.21 5.65 -14.19
CA LEU A 209 -13.75 5.84 -15.56
C LEU A 209 -13.44 7.31 -15.84
N ALA A 210 -14.30 8.23 -15.41
CA ALA A 210 -14.07 9.67 -15.58
C ALA A 210 -12.76 10.14 -14.91
N TYR A 211 -12.53 9.76 -13.65
CA TYR A 211 -11.27 10.06 -12.94
C TYR A 211 -10.07 9.43 -13.62
N ASP A 212 -10.24 8.20 -14.10
CA ASP A 212 -9.16 7.45 -14.73
C ASP A 212 -8.74 8.07 -16.06
N LEU A 213 -9.71 8.42 -16.92
CA LEU A 213 -9.49 9.11 -18.18
C LEU A 213 -8.94 10.53 -17.97
N ALA A 214 -9.44 11.28 -16.99
CA ALA A 214 -8.94 12.61 -16.66
C ALA A 214 -7.45 12.60 -16.22
N SER A 215 -6.97 11.50 -15.64
CA SER A 215 -5.56 11.37 -15.25
C SER A 215 -4.60 11.14 -16.44
N LEU A 216 -5.11 10.63 -17.57
CA LEU A 216 -4.29 10.26 -18.72
C LEU A 216 -3.60 11.46 -19.38
N PRO A 217 -4.32 12.53 -19.82
CA PRO A 217 -3.68 13.71 -20.41
C PRO A 217 -2.66 14.34 -19.47
N PHE A 218 -2.99 14.41 -18.17
CA PHE A 218 -2.07 14.97 -17.18
C PHE A 218 -0.75 14.19 -17.11
N THR A 219 -0.82 12.85 -17.03
CA THR A 219 0.39 12.02 -16.98
C THR A 219 1.19 12.05 -18.28
N VAL A 220 0.53 12.01 -19.44
CA VAL A 220 1.19 12.02 -20.76
C VAL A 220 1.87 13.35 -21.03
N LEU A 221 1.18 14.47 -20.83
CA LEU A 221 1.74 15.81 -21.08
C LEU A 221 2.90 16.13 -20.12
N ARG A 222 2.79 15.69 -18.87
CA ARG A 222 3.78 15.97 -17.83
C ARG A 222 5.01 15.06 -17.90
N GLN A 223 4.82 13.75 -18.06
CA GLN A 223 5.92 12.77 -18.05
C GLN A 223 6.46 12.49 -19.45
N ARG A 224 5.84 13.03 -20.51
CA ARG A 224 6.16 12.75 -21.92
C ARG A 224 6.25 11.25 -22.18
N SER A 225 5.38 10.47 -21.54
CA SER A 225 5.42 9.01 -21.52
C SER A 225 4.03 8.41 -21.70
N LEU A 226 3.95 7.33 -22.48
CA LEU A 226 2.72 6.55 -22.65
C LEU A 226 2.54 5.48 -21.56
N ALA A 227 3.42 5.42 -20.56
CA ALA A 227 3.39 4.41 -19.50
C ALA A 227 2.02 4.30 -18.79
N ALA A 228 1.36 5.42 -18.56
CA ALA A 228 0.03 5.46 -17.96
C ALA A 228 -1.04 4.76 -18.81
N LEU A 229 -0.99 4.92 -20.13
CA LEU A 229 -1.90 4.27 -21.08
C LEU A 229 -1.53 2.79 -21.23
N GLN A 230 -0.24 2.49 -21.39
CA GLN A 230 0.28 1.13 -21.50
C GLN A 230 -0.11 0.28 -20.28
N GLY A 231 -0.02 0.84 -19.06
CA GLY A 231 -0.44 0.16 -17.84
C GLY A 231 -1.91 -0.24 -17.86
N ARG A 232 -2.79 0.65 -18.34
CA ARG A 232 -4.23 0.37 -18.45
C ARG A 232 -4.54 -0.67 -19.52
N LEU A 233 -3.90 -0.57 -20.68
CA LEU A 233 -4.04 -1.58 -21.73
C LEU A 233 -3.55 -2.95 -21.26
N ALA A 234 -2.43 -3.00 -20.54
CA ALA A 234 -1.96 -4.23 -19.90
C ALA A 234 -2.98 -4.76 -18.89
N ALA A 235 -3.59 -3.88 -18.09
CA ALA A 235 -4.61 -4.30 -17.14
C ALA A 235 -5.82 -4.94 -17.82
N LEU A 236 -6.29 -4.36 -18.94
CA LEU A 236 -7.41 -4.88 -19.73
C LEU A 236 -7.07 -6.25 -20.36
N ARG A 237 -5.87 -6.40 -20.93
CA ARG A 237 -5.39 -7.66 -21.51
C ARG A 237 -5.32 -8.79 -20.47
N GLU A 238 -4.96 -8.45 -19.23
CA GLU A 238 -4.81 -9.41 -18.14
C GLU A 238 -6.06 -9.57 -17.26
N LEU A 239 -7.21 -8.97 -17.64
CA LEU A 239 -8.46 -9.08 -16.88
C LEU A 239 -8.89 -10.52 -16.56
N PRO A 240 -8.77 -11.52 -17.47
CA PRO A 240 -9.15 -12.88 -17.15
C PRO A 240 -8.37 -13.46 -15.96
N ARG A 241 -7.08 -13.11 -15.82
CA ARG A 241 -6.25 -13.53 -14.69
C ARG A 241 -6.75 -12.92 -13.38
N VAL A 242 -7.07 -11.63 -13.39
CA VAL A 242 -7.57 -10.91 -12.20
C VAL A 242 -8.98 -11.35 -11.84
N ALA A 243 -9.81 -11.69 -12.82
CA ALA A 243 -11.15 -12.25 -12.59
C ALA A 243 -11.09 -13.61 -11.87
N ARG A 244 -10.05 -14.42 -12.11
CA ARG A 244 -9.81 -15.65 -11.32
C ARG A 244 -9.41 -15.31 -9.87
N ALA A 245 -8.48 -14.37 -9.69
CA ALA A 245 -8.07 -13.91 -8.35
C ALA A 245 -9.24 -13.31 -7.54
N ARG A 246 -10.20 -12.65 -8.22
CA ARG A 246 -11.45 -12.17 -7.63
C ARG A 246 -12.28 -13.30 -7.03
N ARG A 247 -12.35 -14.47 -7.65
CA ARG A 247 -13.13 -15.61 -7.11
C ARG A 247 -12.56 -16.07 -5.77
N ALA A 248 -11.24 -16.23 -5.69
CA ALA A 248 -10.55 -16.55 -4.44
C ALA A 248 -10.77 -15.49 -3.35
N ALA A 249 -10.63 -14.20 -3.70
CA ALA A 249 -10.90 -13.11 -2.77
C ALA A 249 -12.37 -13.06 -2.30
N ARG A 250 -13.33 -13.41 -3.17
CA ARG A 250 -14.75 -13.47 -2.83
C ARG A 250 -15.09 -14.61 -1.88
N ALA A 251 -14.41 -15.76 -2.01
CA ALA A 251 -14.62 -16.91 -1.13
C ALA A 251 -14.27 -16.61 0.34
N GLN A 252 -13.40 -15.63 0.58
CA GLN A 252 -12.99 -15.21 1.92
C GLN A 252 -13.88 -14.13 2.54
N ARG A 253 -14.93 -13.67 1.86
CA ARG A 253 -15.77 -12.56 2.33
C ARG A 253 -16.61 -12.95 3.54
N ARG A 254 -16.53 -12.14 4.59
CA ARG A 254 -17.30 -12.25 5.83
C ARG A 254 -18.15 -11.02 6.14
N VAL A 255 -17.88 -9.90 5.47
CA VAL A 255 -18.62 -8.63 5.66
C VAL A 255 -19.40 -8.25 4.41
N ARG A 256 -20.42 -7.40 4.56
CA ARG A 256 -21.22 -6.88 3.45
C ARG A 256 -20.57 -5.62 2.87
N TRP A 257 -21.01 -5.26 1.66
CA TRP A 257 -20.55 -4.02 1.03
C TRP A 257 -20.85 -2.78 1.87
N ASP A 258 -22.00 -2.73 2.53
CA ASP A 258 -22.38 -1.59 3.36
C ASP A 258 -21.44 -1.41 4.56
N ASP A 259 -20.95 -2.51 5.16
CA ASP A 259 -19.96 -2.47 6.25
C ASP A 259 -18.60 -1.96 5.78
N ILE A 260 -18.23 -2.22 4.53
CA ILE A 260 -17.00 -1.68 3.95
C ILE A 260 -17.17 -0.22 3.60
N ARG A 261 -18.35 0.17 3.07
CA ARG A 261 -18.64 1.54 2.65
C ARG A 261 -18.49 2.54 3.80
N THR A 262 -18.79 2.15 5.04
CA THR A 262 -18.59 3.00 6.22
C THR A 262 -17.11 3.24 6.55
N ARG A 263 -16.21 2.40 6.03
CA ARG A 263 -14.75 2.48 6.22
C ARG A 263 -14.04 3.18 5.05
N LEU A 264 -14.77 3.48 3.97
CA LEU A 264 -14.25 4.24 2.84
C LEU A 264 -14.20 5.72 3.20
N ALA A 265 -13.14 6.38 2.74
CA ALA A 265 -13.07 7.83 2.79
C ALA A 265 -14.13 8.45 1.86
N PRO A 266 -14.56 9.70 2.11
CA PRO A 266 -15.33 10.47 1.15
C PRO A 266 -14.63 10.50 -0.21
N ILE A 267 -15.43 10.50 -1.28
CA ILE A 267 -14.91 10.59 -2.64
C ILE A 267 -14.04 11.84 -2.75
N ALA A 268 -12.76 11.63 -3.04
CA ALA A 268 -11.82 12.73 -3.11
C ALA A 268 -12.17 13.58 -4.33
N PRO A 269 -12.46 14.88 -4.17
CA PRO A 269 -12.71 15.73 -5.32
C PRO A 269 -11.43 15.85 -6.16
N PRO A 270 -11.54 16.21 -7.46
CA PRO A 270 -10.38 16.22 -8.34
C PRO A 270 -9.24 17.05 -7.75
N TRP A 271 -9.53 18.27 -7.28
CA TRP A 271 -8.54 19.17 -6.65
C TRP A 271 -7.81 18.59 -5.43
N GLY A 272 -8.44 17.66 -4.69
CA GLY A 272 -7.80 16.96 -3.58
C GLY A 272 -6.68 16.01 -4.04
N VAL A 273 -6.83 15.39 -5.22
CA VAL A 273 -5.76 14.61 -5.86
C VAL A 273 -4.58 15.53 -6.22
N TRP A 274 -4.87 16.68 -6.83
CA TRP A 274 -3.84 17.66 -7.20
C TRP A 274 -3.11 18.23 -5.99
N ALA A 275 -3.84 18.58 -4.92
CA ALA A 275 -3.27 19.10 -3.70
C ALA A 275 -2.27 18.11 -3.06
N ARG A 276 -2.64 16.83 -2.98
CA ARG A 276 -1.75 15.77 -2.46
C ARG A 276 -0.50 15.60 -3.31
N GLN A 277 -0.63 15.58 -4.64
CA GLN A 277 0.53 15.50 -5.53
C GLN A 277 1.45 16.72 -5.40
N ARG A 278 0.88 17.92 -5.27
CA ARG A 278 1.65 19.15 -5.08
C ARG A 278 2.40 19.14 -3.75
N ALA A 279 1.75 18.71 -2.67
CA ALA A 279 2.37 18.57 -1.35
C ALA A 279 3.54 17.57 -1.39
N LEU A 280 3.31 16.37 -1.93
CA LEU A 280 4.36 15.35 -2.10
C LEU A 280 5.58 15.91 -2.84
N ARG A 281 5.37 16.62 -3.95
CA ARG A 281 6.48 17.24 -4.71
C ARG A 281 7.21 18.30 -3.92
N ALA A 282 6.48 19.14 -3.18
CA ALA A 282 7.09 20.16 -2.35
C ALA A 282 8.00 19.52 -1.30
N THR A 283 7.58 18.42 -0.69
CA THR A 283 8.38 17.66 0.28
C THR A 283 9.58 16.98 -0.38
N LEU A 284 9.41 16.33 -1.53
CA LEU A 284 10.52 15.66 -2.23
C LEU A 284 11.57 16.63 -2.78
N LYS A 285 11.18 17.87 -3.11
CA LYS A 285 12.13 18.94 -3.50
C LYS A 285 13.02 19.42 -2.35
N ARG A 286 12.62 19.19 -1.09
CA ARG A 286 13.44 19.52 0.10
C ARG A 286 14.52 18.49 0.38
N ARG A 287 14.63 17.43 -0.43
CA ARG A 287 15.76 16.50 -0.37
C ARG A 287 17.05 17.30 -0.62
N PRO A 288 18.06 17.22 0.27
CA PRO A 288 19.38 17.71 -0.08
C PRO A 288 19.85 16.97 -1.33
N ALA A 289 20.52 17.69 -2.24
CA ALA A 289 21.21 17.07 -3.36
C ALA A 289 22.20 16.05 -2.78
N ALA A 290 22.08 14.79 -3.22
CA ALA A 290 23.00 13.72 -2.84
C ALA A 290 24.37 13.94 -3.46
#